data_AF-A0A943L9W9-F1
#
_entry.id   AF-A0A943L9W9-F1
#
_cell.length_a   1.000
_cell.length_b   1.000
_cell.length_c   1.000
_cell.angle_alpha   90.00
_cell.angle_beta   90.00
_cell.angle_gamma   90.00
#
_symmetry.space_group_name_H-M   'P 1'
#
loop_
_entity.id
_entity.type
_entity.pdbx_description
1 polymer ?
#
loop_
_entity_poly.entity_id
_entity_poly.type
_entity_poly.pdbx_seq_one_letter_code
_entity_poly.pdbx_strand_id
1 'polypeptide(L)'
;MATIRPFKGIRPIEELASKIAALPYDVMNSEEAREMVEGNPYSFLHIDRAEIDLDPSIDVHDKKVYEKARENLDKMIEEKQFIQDEKTCLYIYRQIMNGRAQTGLVFCASIDDYINNTIKK
;
A
#
# COMPACT_ATOMS: atom_id res chain seq x y z
N MET A 1 4.16 -20.10 20.17
CA MET A 1 4.76 -19.78 18.85
C MET A 1 3.71 -19.01 18.08
N ALA A 2 4.08 -17.91 17.43
CA ALA A 2 3.10 -17.07 16.74
C ALA A 2 2.39 -17.86 15.63
N THR A 3 1.07 -17.73 15.57
CA THR A 3 0.22 -18.28 14.54
C THR A 3 0.24 -17.34 13.34
N ILE A 4 0.78 -17.83 12.22
CA ILE A 4 0.85 -17.09 10.96
C ILE A 4 -0.02 -17.78 9.91
N ARG A 5 -0.62 -17.00 9.00
CA ARG A 5 -1.46 -17.50 7.91
C ARG A 5 -1.07 -16.84 6.59
N PRO A 6 -0.95 -17.63 5.50
CA PRO A 6 -0.78 -17.07 4.17
C PRO A 6 -2.08 -16.39 3.70
N PHE A 7 -1.98 -15.49 2.72
CA PHE A 7 -3.14 -14.78 2.15
C PHE A 7 -2.95 -14.57 0.64
N LYS A 8 -4.04 -14.23 -0.05
CA LYS A 8 -4.00 -13.84 -1.48
C LYS A 8 -3.75 -12.34 -1.56
N GLY A 9 -2.50 -11.96 -1.80
CA GLY A 9 -2.09 -10.57 -1.92
C GLY A 9 -2.63 -9.92 -3.19
N ILE A 10 -2.98 -8.64 -3.07
CA ILE A 10 -3.20 -7.74 -4.19
C ILE A 10 -1.88 -7.00 -4.38
N ARG A 11 -1.26 -7.15 -5.54
CA ARG A 11 0.07 -6.62 -5.83
C ARG A 11 0.13 -6.02 -7.24
N PRO A 12 1.01 -5.05 -7.48
CA PRO A 12 1.19 -4.52 -8.82
C PRO A 12 1.72 -5.61 -9.76
N ILE A 13 1.41 -5.46 -11.05
CA ILE A 13 2.15 -6.19 -12.09
C ILE A 13 3.60 -5.71 -12.15
N GLU A 14 4.49 -6.58 -12.63
CA GLU A 14 5.94 -6.33 -12.60
C GLU A 14 6.31 -5.07 -13.37
N GLU A 15 5.65 -4.83 -14.51
CA GLU A 15 5.91 -3.71 -15.42
C GLU A 15 5.54 -2.35 -14.82
N LEU A 16 4.60 -2.32 -13.88
CA LEU A 16 4.13 -1.11 -13.22
C LEU A 16 4.63 -0.97 -11.79
N ALA A 17 5.29 -1.98 -11.23
CA ALA A 17 5.71 -1.99 -9.83
C ALA A 17 6.54 -0.75 -9.44
N SER A 18 7.46 -0.32 -10.30
CA SER A 18 8.29 0.88 -10.06
C SER A 18 7.54 2.20 -10.20
N LYS A 19 6.44 2.23 -10.97
CA LYS A 19 5.59 3.41 -11.16
C LYS A 19 4.54 3.54 -10.07
N ILE A 20 4.07 2.40 -9.57
CA ILE A 20 3.08 2.32 -8.49
C ILE A 20 3.74 2.62 -7.15
N ALA A 21 4.98 2.16 -6.92
CA ALA A 21 5.68 2.40 -5.67
C ALA A 21 5.74 3.90 -5.32
N ALA A 22 5.36 4.23 -4.08
CA ALA A 22 5.35 5.58 -3.54
C ALA A 22 6.18 5.67 -2.27
N LEU A 23 6.56 6.91 -1.89
CA LEU A 23 7.10 7.19 -0.58
C LEU A 23 5.99 6.99 0.49
N PRO A 24 6.36 6.71 1.76
CA PRO A 24 5.38 6.60 2.86
C PRO A 24 4.52 7.86 3.00
N TYR A 25 3.20 7.73 3.18
CA TYR A 25 2.31 8.89 3.25
C TYR A 25 2.70 9.95 4.30
N ASP A 26 3.37 9.57 5.39
CA ASP A 26 3.73 10.44 6.50
C ASP A 26 4.95 11.35 6.23
N VAL A 27 5.63 11.19 5.09
CA VAL A 27 6.81 12.02 4.74
C VAL A 27 6.52 13.17 3.76
N MET A 28 5.25 13.41 3.44
CA MET A 28 4.82 14.51 2.57
C MET A 28 3.50 15.12 3.07
N ASN A 29 3.09 16.24 2.48
CA ASN A 29 1.74 16.82 2.58
C ASN A 29 0.94 16.61 1.27
N SER A 30 -0.31 17.08 1.18
CA SER A 30 -1.16 16.85 0.00
C SER A 30 -0.76 17.69 -1.22
N GLU A 31 -0.11 18.84 -1.04
CA GLU A 31 0.42 19.64 -2.16
C GLU A 31 1.64 18.94 -2.77
N GLU A 32 2.60 18.52 -1.93
CA GLU A 32 3.77 17.75 -2.35
C GLU A 32 3.34 16.44 -3.04
N ALA A 33 2.33 15.75 -2.51
CA ALA A 33 1.80 14.53 -3.13
C ALA A 33 1.22 14.78 -4.54
N ARG A 34 0.56 15.92 -4.78
CA ARG A 34 0.06 16.30 -6.12
C ARG A 34 1.21 16.53 -7.10
N GLU A 35 2.27 17.19 -6.66
CA GLU A 35 3.48 17.40 -7.47
C GLU A 35 4.18 16.06 -7.78
N MET A 36 4.27 15.17 -6.79
CA MET A 36 4.92 13.87 -6.94
C MET A 36 4.23 12.92 -7.92
N VAL A 37 2.91 13.06 -8.13
CA VAL A 37 2.16 12.23 -9.09
C VAL A 37 2.08 12.85 -10.50
N GLU A 38 2.62 14.05 -10.71
CA GLU A 38 2.57 14.71 -12.01
C GLU A 38 3.22 13.83 -13.09
N GLY A 39 2.46 13.52 -14.14
CA GLY A 39 2.92 12.64 -15.23
C GLY A 39 2.97 11.14 -14.88
N ASN A 40 2.57 10.74 -13.66
CA ASN A 40 2.52 9.34 -13.24
C ASN A 40 1.11 8.94 -12.73
N PRO A 41 0.19 8.54 -13.63
CA PRO A 41 -1.17 8.15 -13.24
C PRO A 41 -1.25 6.83 -12.47
N TYR A 42 -0.12 6.12 -12.31
CA TYR A 42 -0.06 4.81 -11.66
C TYR A 42 0.33 4.91 -10.18
N SER A 43 0.72 6.08 -9.68
CA SER A 43 1.26 6.22 -8.33
C SER A 43 0.30 5.68 -7.26
N PHE A 44 0.81 4.93 -6.28
CA PHE A 44 0.02 4.47 -5.13
C PHE A 44 -0.50 5.63 -4.28
N LEU A 45 0.05 6.85 -4.43
CA LEU A 45 -0.46 8.05 -3.76
C LEU A 45 -1.91 8.37 -4.16
N HIS A 46 -2.39 7.95 -5.33
CA HIS A 46 -3.82 8.05 -5.68
C HIS A 46 -4.71 7.23 -4.73
N ILE A 47 -4.17 6.22 -4.02
CA ILE A 47 -4.88 5.43 -3.03
C ILE A 47 -4.56 5.92 -1.61
N ASP A 48 -3.27 6.03 -1.28
CA ASP A 48 -2.79 6.35 0.08
C ASP A 48 -3.06 7.82 0.47
N ARG A 49 -3.18 8.69 -0.54
CA ARG A 49 -3.48 10.13 -0.42
C ARG A 49 -4.53 10.56 -1.43
N ALA A 50 -5.66 9.84 -1.44
CA ALA A 50 -6.73 10.04 -2.41
C ALA A 50 -7.31 11.47 -2.47
N GLU A 51 -7.07 12.31 -1.46
CA GLU A 51 -7.44 13.73 -1.50
C GLU A 51 -6.72 14.53 -2.60
N ILE A 52 -5.63 14.00 -3.17
CA ILE A 52 -4.93 14.64 -4.29
C ILE A 52 -5.77 14.67 -5.57
N ASP A 53 -6.70 13.73 -5.72
CA ASP A 53 -7.62 13.61 -6.86
C ASP A 53 -8.96 14.34 -6.64
N LEU A 54 -9.06 15.08 -5.54
CA LEU A 54 -10.24 15.82 -5.14
C LEU A 54 -9.96 17.32 -5.09
N ASP A 55 -11.03 18.12 -4.97
CA ASP A 55 -10.91 19.55 -4.74
C ASP A 55 -10.08 19.80 -3.47
N PRO A 56 -9.03 20.65 -3.51
CA PRO A 56 -8.17 20.92 -2.36
C PRO A 56 -8.89 21.50 -1.13
N SER A 57 -10.11 22.00 -1.28
CA SER A 57 -10.94 22.48 -0.16
C SER A 57 -11.61 21.35 0.64
N ILE A 58 -11.59 20.11 0.15
CA ILE A 58 -12.15 18.96 0.85
C ILE A 58 -11.23 18.54 1.99
N ASP A 59 -11.79 18.35 3.18
CA ASP A 59 -11.06 17.85 4.34
C ASP A 59 -10.50 16.44 4.07
N VAL A 60 -9.25 16.22 4.45
CA VAL A 60 -8.53 14.96 4.19
C VAL A 60 -9.14 13.74 4.91
N HIS A 61 -10.00 13.97 5.91
CA HIS A 61 -10.74 12.95 6.63
C HIS A 61 -12.21 12.86 6.21
N ASP A 62 -12.62 13.62 5.19
CA ASP A 62 -13.97 13.52 4.64
C ASP A 62 -14.21 12.12 4.06
N LYS A 63 -15.44 11.62 4.20
CA LYS A 63 -15.88 10.34 3.62
C LYS A 63 -15.55 10.23 2.13
N LYS A 64 -15.61 11.34 1.39
CA LYS A 64 -15.29 11.41 -0.04
C LYS A 64 -13.86 10.97 -0.34
N VAL A 65 -12.89 11.23 0.55
CA VAL A 65 -11.49 10.82 0.38
C VAL A 65 -11.39 9.30 0.40
N TYR A 66 -12.05 8.65 1.36
CA TYR A 66 -12.08 7.19 1.46
C TYR A 66 -12.84 6.53 0.29
N GLU A 67 -13.91 7.16 -0.18
CA GLU A 67 -14.65 6.72 -1.37
C GLU A 67 -13.78 6.82 -2.63
N LYS A 68 -13.02 7.92 -2.78
CA LYS A 68 -12.07 8.10 -3.89
C LYS A 68 -10.92 7.09 -3.82
N ALA A 69 -10.36 6.82 -2.63
CA ALA A 69 -9.33 5.80 -2.46
C ALA A 69 -9.80 4.41 -2.91
N ARG A 70 -11.05 4.06 -2.57
CA ARG A 70 -11.69 2.81 -3.03
C ARG A 70 -11.87 2.80 -4.55
N GLU A 71 -12.44 3.85 -5.11
CA GLU A 71 -12.65 3.99 -6.56
C GLU A 71 -11.34 3.81 -7.32
N ASN A 72 -10.27 4.45 -6.85
CA ASN A 72 -8.95 4.35 -7.45
C ASN A 72 -8.38 2.92 -7.37
N LEU A 73 -8.45 2.27 -6.19
CA LEU A 73 -8.00 0.88 -6.06
C LEU A 73 -8.81 -0.07 -6.97
N ASP A 74 -10.13 0.03 -6.98
CA ASP A 74 -11.01 -0.81 -7.78
C ASP A 74 -10.70 -0.63 -9.28
N LYS A 75 -10.53 0.62 -9.73
CA LYS A 75 -10.12 0.94 -11.11
C LYS A 75 -8.77 0.33 -11.46
N MET A 76 -7.76 0.46 -10.60
CA MET A 76 -6.43 -0.10 -10.89
C MET A 76 -6.44 -1.64 -10.92
N ILE A 77 -7.35 -2.29 -10.19
CA ILE A 77 -7.60 -3.74 -10.28
C ILE A 77 -8.30 -4.09 -11.60
N GLU A 78 -9.36 -3.35 -11.97
CA GLU A 78 -10.12 -3.56 -13.22
C GLU A 78 -9.21 -3.40 -14.45
N GLU A 79 -8.35 -2.38 -14.44
CA GLU A 79 -7.35 -2.11 -15.47
C GLU A 79 -6.15 -3.06 -15.42
N LYS A 80 -6.15 -4.04 -14.51
CA LYS A 80 -5.09 -5.05 -14.31
C LYS A 80 -3.72 -4.47 -13.98
N GLN A 81 -3.68 -3.27 -13.42
CA GLN A 81 -2.46 -2.69 -12.86
C GLN A 81 -2.09 -3.39 -11.55
N PHE A 82 -3.11 -3.74 -10.76
CA PHE A 82 -3.02 -4.69 -9.66
C PHE A 82 -3.62 -6.03 -10.06
N ILE A 83 -3.00 -7.10 -9.57
CA ILE A 83 -3.51 -8.46 -9.69
C ILE A 83 -3.60 -9.11 -8.31
N GLN A 84 -4.61 -9.95 -8.13
CA GLN A 84 -4.73 -10.78 -6.94
C GLN A 84 -4.12 -12.16 -7.20
N ASP A 85 -3.26 -12.63 -6.30
CA ASP A 85 -2.67 -13.96 -6.44
C ASP A 85 -3.74 -15.06 -6.33
N GLU A 86 -3.64 -16.09 -7.19
CA GLU A 86 -4.63 -17.17 -7.25
C GLU A 86 -4.65 -18.05 -6.00
N LYS A 87 -3.48 -18.20 -5.36
CA LYS A 87 -3.23 -19.04 -4.19
C LYS A 87 -2.80 -18.19 -3.02
N THR A 88 -3.07 -18.67 -1.81
CA THR A 88 -2.55 -18.04 -0.60
C THR A 88 -1.05 -18.24 -0.52
N CYS A 89 -0.31 -17.16 -0.33
CA CYS A 89 1.15 -17.14 -0.25
C CYS A 89 1.63 -16.54 1.09
N LEU A 90 2.83 -16.93 1.50
CA LEU A 90 3.66 -16.11 2.37
C LEU A 90 4.56 -15.29 1.43
N TYR A 91 4.70 -13.99 1.70
CA TYR A 91 5.52 -13.12 0.86
C TYR A 91 6.84 -12.83 1.54
N ILE A 92 7.87 -12.58 0.72
CA ILE A 92 9.18 -12.17 1.18
C ILE A 92 9.41 -10.76 0.65
N TYR A 93 9.88 -9.85 1.51
CA TYR A 93 10.33 -8.54 1.09
C TYR A 93 11.76 -8.31 1.55
N ARG A 94 12.47 -7.41 0.87
CA ARG A 94 13.80 -6.97 1.27
C ARG A 94 13.88 -5.45 1.19
N GLN A 95 14.39 -4.85 2.26
CA GLN A 95 14.78 -3.45 2.29
C GLN A 95 16.30 -3.37 2.35
N ILE A 96 16.88 -2.42 1.61
CA ILE A 96 18.31 -2.16 1.62
C ILE A 96 18.50 -0.69 1.97
N MET A 97 19.16 -0.43 3.10
CA MET A 97 19.44 0.93 3.56
C MET A 97 20.91 1.03 3.97
N ASN A 98 21.64 2.02 3.44
CA ASN A 98 23.06 2.24 3.72
C ASN A 98 23.91 0.96 3.54
N GLY A 99 23.65 0.19 2.48
CA GLY A 99 24.34 -1.06 2.16
C GLY A 99 23.95 -2.27 3.03
N ARG A 100 23.02 -2.11 3.99
CA ARG A 100 22.54 -3.22 4.85
C ARG A 100 21.19 -3.73 4.35
N ALA A 101 21.12 -5.04 4.10
CA ALA A 101 19.90 -5.71 3.69
C ALA A 101 19.14 -6.27 4.90
N GLN A 102 17.84 -6.00 4.98
CA GLN A 102 16.88 -6.63 5.89
C GLN A 102 15.85 -7.39 5.05
N THR A 103 15.71 -8.70 5.29
CA THR A 103 14.71 -9.53 4.61
C THR A 103 13.65 -9.91 5.63
N GLY A 104 12.40 -9.66 5.30
CA GLY A 104 11.26 -9.97 6.16
C GLY A 104 10.22 -10.82 5.45
N LEU A 105 9.27 -11.33 6.23
CA LEU A 105 8.12 -12.07 5.73
C LEU A 105 6.87 -11.20 5.90
N VAL A 106 5.95 -11.29 4.93
CA VAL A 106 4.60 -10.72 5.04
C VAL A 106 3.59 -11.85 5.11
N PHE A 107 2.78 -11.84 6.16
CA PHE A 107 1.76 -12.83 6.46
C PHE A 107 0.70 -12.22 7.38
N CYS A 108 -0.46 -12.88 7.49
CA CYS A 108 -1.43 -12.54 8.52
C CYS A 108 -1.01 -13.16 9.86
N ALA A 109 -1.02 -12.37 10.93
CA ALA A 109 -0.74 -12.83 12.29
C ALA A 109 -2.01 -12.81 13.15
N SER A 110 -2.10 -13.68 14.16
CA SER A 110 -3.18 -13.61 15.14
C SER A 110 -3.07 -12.35 16.01
N ILE A 111 -4.19 -11.64 16.19
CA ILE A 111 -4.25 -10.51 17.12
C ILE A 111 -4.02 -10.96 18.57
N ASP A 112 -4.48 -12.17 18.92
CA ASP A 112 -4.31 -12.74 20.25
C ASP A 112 -2.82 -12.97 20.58
N ASP A 113 -2.00 -13.34 19.58
CA ASP A 113 -0.57 -13.52 19.78
C ASP A 113 0.15 -12.18 20.06
N TYR A 114 -0.36 -11.08 19.52
CA TYR A 114 0.12 -9.73 19.83
C TYR A 114 -0.30 -9.29 21.24
N ILE A 115 -1.58 -9.48 21.59
CA ILE A 115 -2.12 -9.13 22.92
C ILE A 115 -1.41 -9.91 24.03
N ASN A 116 -1.14 -11.20 23.80
CA ASN A 116 -0.51 -12.09 24.78
C ASN A 116 1.04 -12.01 24.80
N ASN A 117 1.65 -11.01 24.14
CA ASN A 117 3.11 -10.86 24.04
C ASN A 117 3.85 -12.09 23.49
N THR A 118 3.17 -12.92 22.69
CA THR A 118 3.82 -14.01 21.93
C THR A 118 4.57 -13.43 20.73
N ILE A 119 3.97 -12.46 20.03
CA ILE A 119 4.68 -11.56 19.11
C ILE A 119 5.28 -10.44 19.97
N LYS A 120 6.59 -10.22 19.83
CA LYS A 120 7.31 -9.19 20.61
C LYS A 120 7.29 -7.84 19.89
N LYS A 121 7.26 -6.78 20.69
CA LYS A 121 7.49 -5.39 20.25
C LYS A 121 8.98 -5.11 20.15
#